data_AF-M2ZWK7-F1
#
_entry.id   AF-M2ZWK7-F1
#
_cell.length_a   1.000
_cell.length_b   1.000
_cell.length_c   1.000
_cell.angle_alpha   90.00
_cell.angle_beta   90.00
_cell.angle_gamma   90.00
#
_symmetry.space_group_name_H-M   'P 1'
#
loop_
_entity.id
_entity.type
_entity.pdbx_description
1 polymer ?
#
loop_
_entity_poly.entity_id
_entity_poly.type
_entity_poly.pdbx_seq_one_letter_code
_entity_poly.pdbx_strand_id
1 'polypeptide(L)'
;MFGTSRTSRRRISTRAALLTVPLALAGVLGATAPAQAAPAHHTKPTSLTCQGKGIDRSAKVHYRTETFIKAPLRTIWNLQTDVEAWPSWQNPVIPVTMKRLDHGPLRKHSRFQWTIPVPPGMPYPPGDVTIVSTVRQLQPGECVRWTGPLDGPGGMHIDGVHVWNFVKVPGGVIVRTEESHTGPQVDNDVPDSTAMLGQGLEIWLKDLKKAAENR
;
A
#
# COMPACT_ATOMS: atom_id res chain seq x y z
N MET A 1 51.82 0.04 -9.55
CA MET A 1 51.74 1.26 -8.72
C MET A 1 52.43 2.38 -9.47
N PHE A 2 51.77 3.51 -9.76
CA PHE A 2 52.39 4.84 -9.88
C PHE A 2 51.29 5.91 -9.82
N GLY A 3 51.33 6.76 -8.78
CA GLY A 3 50.85 8.13 -8.91
C GLY A 3 51.88 8.96 -9.68
N THR A 4 51.71 10.26 -9.94
CA THR A 4 50.91 11.24 -9.20
C THR A 4 50.45 12.39 -10.09
N SER A 5 49.40 13.09 -9.67
CA SER A 5 48.82 14.25 -10.34
C SER A 5 49.73 15.49 -10.33
N ARG A 6 49.61 16.36 -11.34
CA ARG A 6 49.68 17.82 -11.11
C ARG A 6 48.86 18.63 -12.12
N THR A 7 48.05 19.51 -11.56
CA THR A 7 47.17 20.50 -12.19
C THR A 7 47.93 21.69 -12.79
N SER A 8 47.33 22.41 -13.76
CA SER A 8 46.78 23.77 -13.53
C SER A 8 46.77 24.72 -14.76
N ARG A 9 45.57 25.31 -15.02
CA ARG A 9 45.27 26.62 -15.66
C ARG A 9 45.69 26.86 -17.14
N ARG A 10 44.82 27.25 -18.10
CA ARG A 10 43.71 28.26 -18.21
C ARG A 10 44.19 29.62 -18.77
N ARG A 11 43.67 30.04 -19.95
CA ARG A 11 43.20 31.41 -20.38
C ARG A 11 43.21 31.54 -21.94
N ILE A 12 42.09 31.97 -22.58
CA ILE A 12 41.81 33.29 -23.23
C ILE A 12 42.48 33.46 -24.63
N SER A 13 41.88 33.97 -25.72
CA SER A 13 40.47 34.25 -26.13
C SER A 13 40.44 34.71 -27.61
N THR A 14 39.25 34.81 -28.25
CA THR A 14 38.90 35.67 -29.43
C THR A 14 39.70 35.42 -30.74
N ARG A 15 39.28 35.71 -31.99
CA ARG A 15 38.15 36.37 -32.70
C ARG A 15 38.19 35.88 -34.18
N ALA A 16 37.24 36.08 -35.11
CA ALA A 16 35.95 36.78 -35.10
C ALA A 16 34.84 36.07 -35.94
N ALA A 17 34.66 36.41 -37.23
CA ALA A 17 33.51 36.07 -38.09
C ALA A 17 33.85 36.12 -39.60
N LEU A 18 32.97 35.58 -40.46
CA LEU A 18 32.55 36.21 -41.73
C LEU A 18 31.16 35.67 -42.17
N LEU A 19 30.41 36.47 -42.94
CA LEU A 19 29.01 36.24 -43.32
C LEU A 19 28.88 35.57 -44.70
N THR A 20 27.74 34.90 -44.94
CA THR A 20 26.91 35.10 -46.15
C THR A 20 25.46 34.62 -45.93
N VAL A 21 24.50 35.33 -46.54
CA VAL A 21 23.05 35.01 -46.61
C VAL A 21 22.57 35.36 -48.03
N PRO A 22 21.72 34.53 -48.65
CA PRO A 22 20.42 35.02 -49.16
C PRO A 22 19.26 34.18 -48.58
N LEU A 23 18.13 34.77 -48.16
CA LEU A 23 16.95 35.08 -49.00
C LEU A 23 16.53 33.93 -49.97
N ALA A 24 15.27 33.53 -50.07
CA ALA A 24 14.05 33.74 -49.27
C ALA A 24 12.96 32.78 -49.81
N LEU A 25 11.90 32.49 -49.03
CA LEU A 25 10.51 32.37 -49.51
C LEU A 25 9.56 32.08 -48.34
N ALA A 26 8.34 32.61 -48.42
CA ALA A 26 7.34 32.59 -47.34
C ALA A 26 6.41 31.37 -47.40
N GLY A 27 5.82 30.97 -46.27
CA GLY A 27 4.76 29.96 -46.25
C GLY A 27 4.25 29.58 -44.85
N VAL A 28 3.07 30.10 -44.50
CA VAL A 28 2.16 29.64 -43.42
C VAL A 28 2.65 29.77 -41.96
N LEU A 29 2.06 30.75 -41.25
CA LEU A 29 2.06 30.84 -39.79
C LEU A 29 1.16 29.75 -39.18
N GLY A 30 1.73 28.57 -38.92
CA GLY A 30 1.12 27.55 -38.07
C GLY A 30 1.61 27.68 -36.63
N ALA A 31 1.05 28.62 -35.87
CA ALA A 31 1.38 28.77 -34.45
C ALA A 31 0.77 27.63 -33.62
N THR A 32 1.47 26.50 -33.54
CA THR A 32 1.16 25.45 -32.56
C THR A 32 1.46 25.97 -31.16
N ALA A 33 0.46 26.55 -30.52
CA ALA A 33 0.52 26.86 -29.10
C ALA A 33 0.93 25.59 -28.33
N PRO A 34 1.85 25.68 -27.34
CA PRO A 34 2.19 24.53 -26.53
C PRO A 34 0.90 24.05 -25.83
N ALA A 35 0.55 22.77 -26.02
CA ALA A 35 -0.59 22.17 -25.36
C ALA A 35 -0.37 22.26 -23.84
N GLN A 36 -1.03 23.23 -23.21
CA GLN A 36 -0.90 23.49 -21.80
C GLN A 36 -1.60 22.35 -21.08
N ALA A 37 -0.80 21.39 -20.58
CA ALA A 37 -1.30 20.26 -19.83
C ALA A 37 -2.15 20.80 -18.68
N ALA A 38 -3.46 20.55 -18.72
CA ALA A 38 -4.35 20.96 -17.66
C ALA A 38 -3.80 20.41 -16.33
N PRO A 39 -3.76 21.23 -15.26
CA PRO A 39 -3.31 20.73 -13.96
C PRO A 39 -4.18 19.52 -13.62
N ALA A 40 -3.54 18.37 -13.42
CA ALA A 40 -4.25 17.17 -13.03
C ALA A 40 -5.02 17.50 -11.75
N HIS A 41 -6.35 17.53 -11.84
CA HIS A 41 -7.17 17.70 -10.65
C HIS A 41 -6.78 16.58 -9.70
N HIS A 42 -6.14 16.94 -8.58
CA HIS A 42 -5.84 16.03 -7.48
C HIS A 42 -7.14 15.70 -6.74
N THR A 43 -8.05 15.05 -7.46
CA THR A 43 -9.21 14.38 -6.90
C THR A 43 -8.65 13.34 -5.95
N LYS A 44 -8.81 13.57 -4.64
CA LYS A 44 -8.39 12.60 -3.62
C LYS A 44 -8.94 11.23 -4.03
N PRO A 45 -8.11 10.16 -4.11
CA PRO A 45 -8.58 8.85 -4.52
C PRO A 45 -9.80 8.44 -3.70
N THR A 46 -10.91 8.12 -4.36
CA THR A 46 -12.12 7.66 -3.68
C THR A 46 -11.78 6.43 -2.85
N SER A 47 -12.15 6.44 -1.56
CA SER A 47 -11.91 5.31 -0.67
C SER A 47 -12.47 4.00 -1.24
N LEU A 48 -11.73 2.91 -1.04
CA LEU A 48 -12.13 1.56 -1.41
C LEU A 48 -13.43 1.17 -0.70
N THR A 49 -14.23 0.36 -1.38
CA THR A 49 -15.46 -0.20 -0.79
C THR A 49 -15.64 -1.66 -1.18
N CYS A 50 -16.28 -2.41 -0.29
CA CYS A 50 -16.87 -3.70 -0.60
C CYS A 50 -18.38 -3.61 -0.38
N GLN A 51 -19.18 -3.93 -1.40
CA GLN A 51 -20.64 -3.82 -1.38
C GLN A 51 -21.13 -2.43 -0.86
N GLY A 52 -20.48 -1.35 -1.34
CA GLY A 52 -20.79 0.03 -0.98
C GLY A 52 -20.40 0.45 0.45
N LYS A 53 -19.64 -0.38 1.19
CA LYS A 53 -19.10 -0.04 2.53
C LYS A 53 -17.57 0.02 2.50
N GLY A 54 -17.01 1.14 2.93
CA GLY A 54 -15.56 1.39 2.96
C GLY A 54 -14.98 1.37 4.38
N ILE A 55 -13.79 1.94 4.53
CA ILE A 55 -13.17 2.23 5.83
C ILE A 55 -14.01 3.18 6.70
N ASP A 56 -13.63 3.39 7.96
CA ASP A 56 -14.14 4.51 8.72
C ASP A 56 -13.55 5.82 8.16
N ARG A 57 -14.42 6.73 7.71
CA ARG A 57 -14.02 8.02 7.13
C ARG A 57 -13.84 9.13 8.18
N SER A 58 -14.16 8.86 9.44
CA SER A 58 -13.89 9.74 10.57
C SER A 58 -12.52 9.48 11.22
N ALA A 59 -11.92 8.32 10.95
CA ALA A 59 -10.58 7.95 11.38
C ALA A 59 -9.51 8.90 10.81
N LYS A 60 -8.69 9.46 11.71
CA LYS A 60 -7.55 10.32 11.34
C LYS A 60 -6.44 9.51 10.68
N VAL A 61 -6.23 8.28 11.15
CA VAL A 61 -5.24 7.33 10.63
C VAL A 61 -5.92 6.42 9.61
N HIS A 62 -5.53 6.56 8.36
CA HIS A 62 -5.90 5.63 7.30
C HIS A 62 -4.83 5.61 6.21
N TYR A 63 -4.63 4.45 5.58
CA TYR A 63 -3.69 4.27 4.49
C TYR A 63 -4.27 3.42 3.38
N ARG A 64 -3.96 3.78 2.13
CA ARG A 64 -4.34 3.03 0.93
C ARG A 64 -3.10 2.73 0.10
N THR A 65 -3.00 1.48 -0.37
CA THR A 65 -1.97 1.06 -1.32
C THR A 65 -2.52 0.03 -2.31
N GLU A 66 -1.85 -0.14 -3.44
CA GLU A 66 -2.21 -1.10 -4.47
C GLU A 66 -0.99 -1.65 -5.22
N THR A 67 -1.11 -2.88 -5.74
CA THR A 67 -0.06 -3.51 -6.54
C THR A 67 -0.64 -4.35 -7.67
N PHE A 68 0.14 -4.50 -8.74
CA PHE A 68 -0.15 -5.45 -9.82
C PHE A 68 0.49 -6.81 -9.50
N ILE A 69 -0.33 -7.85 -9.53
CA ILE A 69 0.08 -9.25 -9.34
C ILE A 69 -0.18 -10.02 -10.63
N LYS A 70 0.89 -10.59 -11.20
CA LYS A 70 0.90 -11.41 -12.42
C LYS A 70 0.51 -12.86 -12.11
N ALA A 71 -0.66 -13.04 -11.49
CA ALA A 71 -1.21 -14.34 -11.14
C ALA A 71 -2.72 -14.40 -11.41
N PRO A 72 -3.32 -15.61 -11.55
CA PRO A 72 -4.76 -15.74 -11.69
C PRO A 72 -5.52 -15.20 -10.48
N LEU A 73 -6.65 -14.52 -10.72
CA LEU A 73 -7.53 -13.99 -9.67
C LEU A 73 -7.90 -15.03 -8.61
N ARG A 74 -8.18 -16.28 -9.02
CA ARG A 74 -8.48 -17.38 -8.10
C ARG A 74 -7.33 -17.69 -7.15
N THR A 75 -6.08 -17.64 -7.63
CA THR A 75 -4.88 -17.89 -6.80
C THR A 75 -4.73 -16.81 -5.73
N ILE A 76 -4.84 -15.54 -6.13
CA ILE A 76 -4.72 -14.38 -5.25
C ILE A 76 -5.86 -14.35 -4.23
N TRP A 77 -7.11 -14.56 -4.68
CA TRP A 77 -8.28 -14.60 -3.82
C TRP A 77 -8.19 -15.71 -2.78
N ASN A 78 -7.78 -16.91 -3.19
CA ASN A 78 -7.61 -18.03 -2.27
C ASN A 78 -6.52 -17.73 -1.22
N LEU A 79 -5.36 -17.24 -1.63
CA LEU A 79 -4.28 -16.83 -0.71
C LEU A 79 -4.76 -15.79 0.32
N GLN A 80 -5.48 -14.77 -0.12
CA GLN A 80 -5.90 -13.67 0.76
C GLN A 80 -7.12 -14.04 1.63
N THR A 81 -7.93 -15.03 1.26
CA THR A 81 -9.11 -15.45 2.06
C THR A 81 -8.92 -16.74 2.86
N ASP A 82 -7.85 -17.50 2.60
CA ASP A 82 -7.38 -18.59 3.45
C ASP A 82 -6.56 -18.04 4.63
N VAL A 83 -7.28 -17.46 5.60
CA VAL A 83 -6.65 -16.70 6.70
C VAL A 83 -5.71 -17.56 7.56
N GLU A 84 -6.03 -18.83 7.79
CA GLU A 84 -5.19 -19.73 8.60
C GLU A 84 -3.88 -20.10 7.90
N ALA A 85 -3.85 -20.01 6.57
CA ALA A 85 -2.64 -20.18 5.79
C ALA A 85 -1.77 -18.90 5.70
N TRP A 86 -2.22 -17.73 6.17
CA TRP A 86 -1.43 -16.49 6.12
C TRP A 86 -0.02 -16.63 6.72
N PRO A 87 0.21 -17.27 7.88
CA PRO A 87 1.56 -17.45 8.45
C PRO A 87 2.50 -18.33 7.61
N SER A 88 2.01 -19.02 6.57
CA SER A 88 2.86 -19.78 5.64
C SER A 88 3.48 -18.92 4.53
N TRP A 89 3.01 -17.69 4.33
CA TRP A 89 3.43 -16.83 3.22
C TRP A 89 3.62 -15.35 3.56
N GLN A 90 2.93 -14.83 4.57
CA GLN A 90 3.32 -13.60 5.25
C GLN A 90 4.52 -13.92 6.13
N ASN A 91 5.62 -13.18 6.01
CA ASN A 91 6.82 -13.39 6.81
C ASN A 91 7.07 -12.21 7.77
N PRO A 92 6.23 -12.04 8.81
CA PRO A 92 6.40 -10.97 9.79
C PRO A 92 7.67 -11.15 10.60
N VAL A 93 8.28 -10.04 11.02
CA VAL A 93 9.51 -10.03 11.81
C VAL A 93 9.28 -10.58 13.23
N ILE A 94 8.06 -10.44 13.75
CA ILE A 94 7.60 -10.99 15.02
C ILE A 94 6.71 -12.21 14.72
N PRO A 95 6.85 -13.35 15.41
CA PRO A 95 5.98 -14.50 15.21
C PRO A 95 4.51 -14.13 15.43
N VAL A 96 3.65 -14.40 14.44
CA VAL A 96 2.19 -14.24 14.59
C VAL A 96 1.53 -15.60 14.63
N THR A 97 0.52 -15.75 15.47
CA THR A 97 -0.38 -16.91 15.43
C THR A 97 -1.70 -16.49 14.83
N MET A 98 -2.34 -17.40 14.09
CA MET A 98 -3.63 -17.16 13.44
C MET A 98 -4.54 -18.37 13.66
N LYS A 99 -5.83 -18.12 13.92
CA LYS A 99 -6.86 -19.16 14.03
C LYS A 99 -8.22 -18.65 13.58
N ARG A 100 -9.05 -19.52 13.01
CA ARG A 100 -10.49 -19.26 12.91
C ARG A 100 -11.16 -19.36 14.28
N LEU A 101 -12.21 -18.58 14.43
CA LEU A 101 -13.16 -18.67 15.55
C LEU A 101 -14.51 -19.26 15.09
N ASP A 102 -14.61 -19.67 13.82
CA ASP A 102 -15.79 -20.27 13.20
C ASP A 102 -15.41 -21.35 12.18
N HIS A 103 -16.25 -22.37 12.01
CA HIS A 103 -16.00 -23.44 11.05
C HIS A 103 -16.42 -23.06 9.61
N GLY A 104 -15.81 -23.73 8.63
CA GLY A 104 -16.17 -23.64 7.21
C GLY A 104 -15.59 -22.42 6.47
N PRO A 105 -15.93 -22.24 5.19
CA PRO A 105 -15.37 -21.18 4.34
C PRO A 105 -15.55 -19.79 4.95
N LEU A 106 -14.59 -18.88 4.64
CA LEU A 106 -14.70 -17.47 5.02
C LEU A 106 -15.95 -16.87 4.38
N ARG A 107 -16.86 -16.35 5.21
CA ARG A 107 -18.16 -15.79 4.80
C ARG A 107 -18.48 -14.55 5.62
N LYS A 108 -19.57 -13.86 5.29
CA LYS A 108 -20.09 -12.76 6.12
C LYS A 108 -20.32 -13.27 7.56
N HIS A 109 -19.90 -12.48 8.54
CA HIS A 109 -19.88 -12.81 9.98
C HIS A 109 -18.87 -13.87 10.42
N SER A 110 -18.02 -14.42 9.53
CA SER A 110 -16.86 -15.21 9.97
C SER A 110 -15.92 -14.40 10.83
N ARG A 111 -15.26 -15.08 11.78
CA ARG A 111 -14.38 -14.45 12.77
C ARG A 111 -13.04 -15.19 12.80
N PHE A 112 -11.97 -14.42 12.88
CA PHE A 112 -10.60 -14.95 12.98
C PHE A 112 -9.79 -14.09 13.94
N GLN A 113 -8.81 -14.71 14.58
CA GLN A 113 -7.95 -14.07 15.56
C GLN A 113 -6.50 -14.22 15.13
N TRP A 114 -5.82 -13.08 15.02
CA TRP A 114 -4.36 -13.01 15.05
C TRP A 114 -3.90 -12.54 16.43
N THR A 115 -2.84 -13.17 16.92
CA THR A 115 -2.19 -12.80 18.17
C THR A 115 -0.70 -12.59 17.92
N ILE A 116 -0.20 -11.45 18.38
CA ILE A 116 1.16 -10.95 18.24
C ILE A 116 1.73 -10.82 19.66
N PRO A 117 2.73 -11.64 20.05
CA PRO A 117 3.38 -11.53 21.34
C PRO A 117 4.29 -10.29 21.38
N VAL A 118 4.10 -9.41 22.36
CA VAL A 118 4.99 -8.28 22.63
C VAL A 118 6.07 -8.74 23.61
N PRO A 119 7.34 -8.87 23.18
CA PRO A 119 8.40 -9.36 24.04
C PRO A 119 8.76 -8.32 25.14
N PRO A 120 9.28 -8.76 26.30
CA PRO A 120 9.85 -7.86 27.29
C PRO A 120 10.97 -6.99 26.72
N GLY A 121 11.11 -5.76 27.22
CA GLY A 121 12.12 -4.80 26.77
C GLY A 121 11.68 -3.88 25.63
N MET A 122 10.47 -4.06 25.10
CA MET A 122 9.80 -3.08 24.24
C MET A 122 9.33 -1.86 25.07
N PRO A 123 9.09 -0.67 24.47
CA PRO A 123 8.56 0.50 25.16
C PRO A 123 7.07 0.39 25.57
N TYR A 124 6.47 -0.80 25.40
CA TYR A 124 5.09 -1.12 25.76
C TYR A 124 5.08 -2.26 26.80
N PRO A 125 4.06 -2.37 27.66
CA PRO A 125 3.99 -3.46 28.63
C PRO A 125 4.01 -4.82 27.92
N PRO A 126 4.74 -5.83 28.43
CA PRO A 126 4.81 -7.14 27.81
C PRO A 126 3.47 -7.87 27.88
N GLY A 127 3.22 -8.73 26.88
CA GLY A 127 2.00 -9.54 26.79
C GLY A 127 1.52 -9.67 25.35
N ASP A 128 0.35 -10.26 25.16
CA ASP A 128 -0.18 -10.53 23.83
C ASP A 128 -1.07 -9.39 23.33
N VAL A 129 -0.74 -8.85 22.16
CA VAL A 129 -1.67 -8.06 21.35
C VAL A 129 -2.54 -9.03 20.56
N THR A 130 -3.86 -8.89 20.67
CA THR A 130 -4.84 -9.74 19.99
C THR A 130 -5.80 -8.85 19.21
N ILE A 131 -6.06 -9.19 17.94
CA ILE A 131 -7.16 -8.57 17.20
C ILE A 131 -8.13 -9.64 16.71
N VAL A 132 -9.43 -9.37 16.87
CA VAL A 132 -10.50 -10.30 16.53
C VAL A 132 -11.28 -9.79 15.32
N SER A 133 -10.73 -10.07 14.14
CA SER A 133 -11.30 -9.69 12.86
C SER A 133 -12.64 -10.38 12.60
N THR A 134 -13.63 -9.61 12.17
CA THR A 134 -14.99 -10.04 11.83
C THR A 134 -15.35 -9.59 10.43
N VAL A 135 -15.59 -10.53 9.51
CA VAL A 135 -15.97 -10.24 8.13
C VAL A 135 -17.34 -9.58 8.09
N ARG A 136 -17.42 -8.38 7.50
CA ARG A 136 -18.65 -7.57 7.39
C ARG A 136 -19.25 -7.61 5.99
N GLN A 137 -18.40 -7.65 4.96
CA GLN A 137 -18.77 -7.82 3.55
C GLN A 137 -17.76 -8.75 2.88
N LEU A 138 -18.24 -9.59 1.95
CA LEU A 138 -17.41 -10.50 1.17
C LEU A 138 -18.13 -10.80 -0.15
N GLN A 139 -17.45 -10.53 -1.27
CA GLN A 139 -17.91 -10.83 -2.62
C GLN A 139 -16.79 -11.61 -3.35
N PRO A 140 -16.98 -12.92 -3.61
CA PRO A 140 -15.93 -13.79 -4.12
C PRO A 140 -15.23 -13.26 -5.37
N GLY A 141 -13.90 -13.07 -5.28
CA GLY A 141 -13.07 -12.60 -6.38
C GLY A 141 -13.12 -11.09 -6.63
N GLU A 142 -13.89 -10.30 -5.87
CA GLU A 142 -14.04 -8.86 -6.10
C GLU A 142 -13.64 -8.02 -4.88
N CYS A 143 -14.14 -8.37 -3.70
CA CYS A 143 -13.87 -7.59 -2.50
C CYS A 143 -14.09 -8.37 -1.20
N VAL A 144 -13.40 -7.94 -0.15
CA VAL A 144 -13.67 -8.37 1.23
C VAL A 144 -13.41 -7.20 2.18
N ARG A 145 -14.23 -7.09 3.23
CA ARG A 145 -14.10 -6.08 4.28
C ARG A 145 -14.36 -6.69 5.64
N TRP A 146 -13.49 -6.41 6.60
CA TRP A 146 -13.66 -6.77 8.00
C TRP A 146 -13.47 -5.57 8.92
N THR A 147 -13.99 -5.70 10.14
CA THR A 147 -13.60 -4.88 11.30
C THR A 147 -12.67 -5.71 12.17
N GLY A 148 -11.62 -5.13 12.73
CA GLY A 148 -10.65 -5.82 13.58
C GLY A 148 -10.26 -4.95 14.77
N PRO A 149 -11.03 -4.95 15.88
CA PRO A 149 -10.59 -4.33 17.12
C PRO A 149 -9.34 -5.06 17.65
N LEU A 150 -8.32 -4.28 17.96
CA LEU A 150 -7.05 -4.66 18.58
C LEU A 150 -7.11 -4.36 20.06
N ASP A 151 -6.94 -5.39 20.89
CA ASP A 151 -6.77 -5.29 22.33
C ASP A 151 -5.33 -5.67 22.70
N GLY A 152 -4.73 -4.97 23.66
CA GLY A 152 -3.35 -5.23 24.07
C GLY A 152 -3.02 -4.79 25.51
N PRO A 153 -1.78 -5.08 25.97
CA PRO A 153 -1.33 -4.75 27.32
C PRO A 153 -1.46 -3.25 27.64
N GLY A 154 -1.69 -2.93 28.91
CA GLY A 154 -1.88 -1.54 29.37
C GLY A 154 -3.22 -0.90 28.99
N GLY A 155 -4.22 -1.68 28.56
CA GLY A 155 -5.52 -1.16 28.13
C GLY A 155 -5.49 -0.56 26.72
N MET A 156 -4.59 -1.05 25.87
CA MET A 156 -4.56 -0.67 24.46
C MET A 156 -5.82 -1.16 23.76
N HIS A 157 -6.54 -0.26 23.08
CA HIS A 157 -7.70 -0.58 22.27
C HIS A 157 -7.72 0.27 20.99
N ILE A 158 -7.67 -0.35 19.82
CA ILE A 158 -7.71 0.33 18.51
C ILE A 158 -8.73 -0.37 17.61
N ASP A 159 -9.73 0.37 17.14
CA ASP A 159 -10.71 -0.11 16.16
C ASP A 159 -10.15 -0.06 14.74
N GLY A 160 -10.02 -1.22 14.08
CA GLY A 160 -9.63 -1.33 12.68
C GLY A 160 -10.80 -1.58 11.73
N VAL A 161 -10.79 -0.95 10.55
CA VAL A 161 -11.66 -1.30 9.42
C VAL A 161 -10.80 -1.48 8.16
N HIS A 162 -10.81 -2.69 7.60
CA HIS A 162 -9.92 -3.08 6.50
C HIS A 162 -10.73 -3.48 5.27
N VAL A 163 -10.39 -2.94 4.10
CA VAL A 163 -11.06 -3.17 2.82
C VAL A 163 -10.05 -3.64 1.78
N TRP A 164 -10.38 -4.73 1.10
CA TRP A 164 -9.63 -5.27 -0.04
C TRP A 164 -10.50 -5.28 -1.30
N ASN A 165 -9.91 -4.89 -2.44
CA ASN A 165 -10.50 -5.03 -3.77
C ASN A 165 -9.54 -5.75 -4.73
N PHE A 166 -10.11 -6.55 -5.62
CA PHE A 166 -9.40 -7.32 -6.63
C PHE A 166 -9.99 -6.99 -8.00
N VAL A 167 -9.19 -6.41 -8.90
CA VAL A 167 -9.64 -6.02 -10.24
C VAL A 167 -8.81 -6.76 -11.27
N LYS A 168 -9.44 -7.70 -11.99
CA LYS A 168 -8.80 -8.44 -13.08
C LYS A 168 -8.50 -7.49 -14.24
N VAL A 169 -7.27 -7.55 -14.74
CA VAL A 169 -6.76 -6.73 -15.86
C VAL A 169 -6.00 -7.64 -16.85
N PRO A 170 -5.63 -7.17 -18.05
CA PRO A 170 -4.75 -7.94 -18.93
C PRO A 170 -3.47 -8.37 -18.21
N GLY A 171 -3.16 -9.68 -18.27
CA GLY A 171 -1.96 -10.26 -17.67
C GLY A 171 -1.95 -10.47 -16.15
N GLY A 172 -2.99 -10.08 -15.40
CA GLY A 172 -3.00 -10.26 -13.94
C GLY A 172 -4.17 -9.59 -13.22
N VAL A 173 -3.92 -9.14 -11.99
CA VAL A 173 -4.90 -8.49 -11.11
C VAL A 173 -4.27 -7.28 -10.44
N ILE A 174 -4.98 -6.16 -10.40
CA ILE A 174 -4.67 -5.07 -9.48
C ILE A 174 -5.34 -5.39 -8.15
N VAL A 175 -4.54 -5.60 -7.11
CA VAL A 175 -5.00 -5.76 -5.73
C VAL A 175 -4.85 -4.43 -5.02
N ARG A 176 -5.92 -3.99 -4.36
CA ARG A 176 -5.97 -2.73 -3.60
C ARG A 176 -6.35 -3.04 -2.16
N THR A 177 -5.72 -2.35 -1.21
CA THR A 177 -6.08 -2.39 0.20
C THR A 177 -6.17 -0.98 0.77
N GLU A 178 -7.14 -0.75 1.63
CA GLU A 178 -7.30 0.48 2.41
C GLU A 178 -7.76 0.10 3.82
N GLU A 179 -7.10 0.67 4.82
CA GLU A 179 -7.42 0.41 6.23
C GLU A 179 -7.49 1.73 7.00
N SER A 180 -8.38 1.80 7.99
CA SER A 180 -8.49 2.91 8.95
C SER A 180 -8.37 2.39 10.37
N HIS A 181 -7.64 3.13 11.22
CA HIS A 181 -7.53 2.88 12.66
C HIS A 181 -8.09 4.07 13.45
N THR A 182 -8.85 3.76 14.50
CA THR A 182 -9.41 4.74 15.44
C THR A 182 -9.09 4.31 16.87
N GLY A 183 -8.53 5.20 17.68
CA GLY A 183 -8.23 4.94 19.09
C GLY A 183 -7.30 6.00 19.67
N PRO A 184 -7.34 6.30 20.98
CA PRO A 184 -6.50 7.34 21.60
C PRO A 184 -5.00 7.18 21.34
N GLN A 185 -4.53 5.94 21.19
CA GLN A 185 -3.14 5.58 20.97
C GLN A 185 -2.65 6.01 19.57
N VAL A 186 -3.44 5.71 18.53
CA VAL A 186 -3.11 6.08 17.14
C VAL A 186 -3.42 7.55 16.82
N ASP A 187 -4.37 8.14 17.56
CA ASP A 187 -4.70 9.56 17.45
C ASP A 187 -3.65 10.49 18.09
N ASN A 188 -2.78 9.96 18.96
CA ASN A 188 -1.74 10.74 19.65
C ASN A 188 -0.58 11.13 18.72
N ASP A 189 -0.22 10.27 17.77
CA ASP A 189 0.70 10.59 16.67
C ASP A 189 0.16 10.04 15.35
N VAL A 190 -0.72 10.83 14.72
CA VAL A 190 -1.37 10.47 13.44
C VAL A 190 -0.34 10.28 12.32
N PRO A 191 0.69 11.14 12.13
CA PRO A 191 1.74 10.91 11.14
C PRO A 191 2.48 9.58 11.30
N ASP A 192 2.98 9.27 12.50
CA ASP A 192 3.74 8.02 12.73
C ASP A 192 2.84 6.79 12.63
N SER A 193 1.64 6.83 13.23
CA SER A 193 0.66 5.75 13.13
C SER A 193 0.24 5.46 11.69
N THR A 194 0.09 6.50 10.86
CA THR A 194 -0.20 6.34 9.42
C THR A 194 0.99 5.76 8.66
N ALA A 195 2.22 6.13 9.01
CA ALA A 195 3.43 5.58 8.41
C ALA A 195 3.65 4.10 8.79
N MET A 196 3.37 3.72 10.05
CA MET A 196 3.41 2.33 10.51
C MET A 196 2.35 1.47 9.81
N LEU A 197 1.10 1.95 9.75
CA LEU A 197 0.02 1.29 9.02
C LEU A 197 0.38 1.09 7.55
N GLY A 198 0.92 2.12 6.89
CA GLY A 198 1.33 2.05 5.50
C GLY A 198 2.40 1.00 5.23
N GLN A 199 3.44 0.95 6.06
CA GLN A 199 4.49 -0.09 5.97
C GLN A 199 3.91 -1.50 6.10
N GLY A 200 2.97 -1.71 7.04
CA GLY A 200 2.29 -3.00 7.22
C GLY A 200 1.51 -3.44 5.98
N LEU A 201 0.72 -2.54 5.39
CA LEU A 201 -0.06 -2.84 4.18
C LEU A 201 0.81 -3.05 2.94
N GLU A 202 1.91 -2.33 2.79
CA GLU A 202 2.86 -2.52 1.69
C GLU A 202 3.60 -3.86 1.79
N ILE A 203 4.03 -4.24 3.00
CA ILE A 203 4.63 -5.57 3.25
C ILE A 203 3.62 -6.67 2.94
N TRP A 204 2.37 -6.54 3.38
CA TRP A 204 1.30 -7.50 3.07
C TRP A 204 1.10 -7.66 1.56
N LEU A 205 0.97 -6.56 0.81
CA LEU A 205 0.84 -6.62 -0.66
C LEU A 205 2.06 -7.25 -1.34
N LYS A 206 3.27 -6.95 -0.86
CA LYS A 206 4.53 -7.52 -1.37
C LYS A 206 4.61 -9.02 -1.14
N ASP A 207 4.26 -9.50 0.05
CA ASP A 207 4.26 -10.92 0.38
C ASP A 207 3.14 -11.67 -0.36
N LEU A 208 1.94 -11.10 -0.47
CA LEU A 208 0.84 -11.66 -1.27
C LEU A 208 1.22 -11.78 -2.75
N LYS A 209 1.87 -10.74 -3.31
CA LYS A 209 2.40 -10.76 -4.68
C LYS A 209 3.42 -11.88 -4.87
N LYS A 210 4.43 -11.96 -3.99
CA LYS A 210 5.44 -13.02 -4.02
C LYS A 210 4.83 -14.42 -3.88
N ALA A 211 3.85 -14.60 -3.00
CA ALA A 211 3.18 -15.87 -2.77
C ALA A 211 2.29 -16.31 -3.95
N ALA A 212 1.70 -15.35 -4.67
CA ALA A 212 0.82 -15.61 -5.80
C ALA A 212 1.57 -15.81 -7.13
N GLU A 213 2.69 -15.11 -7.34
CA GLU A 213 3.50 -15.20 -8.57
C GLU A 213 4.41 -16.45 -8.60
N ASN A 214 4.55 -17.15 -7.47
CA ASN A 214 5.29 -18.41 -7.34
C ASN A 214 4.39 -19.66 -7.34
N ARG A 215 3.14 -19.57 -7.83
CA ARG A 215 2.13 -20.65 -7.86
C ARG A 215 1.61 -20.94 -9.26
#